data_AF-A0A7V5YZL4-F1
#
_entry.id   AF-A0A7V5YZL4-F1
#
_cell.length_a   1.000
_cell.length_b   1.000
_cell.length_c   1.000
_cell.angle_alpha   90.00
_cell.angle_beta   90.00
_cell.angle_gamma   90.00
#
_symmetry.space_group_name_H-M   'P 1'
#
loop_
_entity.id
_entity.type
_entity.pdbx_description
1 polymer ?
#
loop_
_entity_poly.entity_id
_entity_poly.type
_entity_poly.pdbx_seq_one_letter_code
_entity_poly.pdbx_strand_id
1 'polypeptide(L)'
;MLRTPPNAITALPGILVGHASDYAAWTGCTVVLCEAGAVVGVDVRGPAPGTRETDLARPGHLVERAQAVLLAGGSAFGLAAADGVMQYLEGRGKGYRAGRAVVPIVPAAILFDLDVGDG
;
A
#
# COMPACT_ATOMS: atom_id res chain seq x y z
N MET A 1 -18.60 -7.74 -16.39
CA MET A 1 -18.26 -7.03 -15.14
C MET A 1 -18.42 -8.04 -14.01
N LEU A 2 -17.34 -8.53 -13.40
CA LEU A 2 -17.43 -9.48 -12.29
C LEU A 2 -18.14 -8.78 -11.12
N ARG A 3 -19.24 -9.36 -10.64
CA ARG A 3 -19.98 -8.87 -9.47
C ARG A 3 -19.04 -8.89 -8.27
N THR A 4 -18.87 -7.76 -7.62
CA THR A 4 -18.16 -7.68 -6.34
C THR A 4 -18.88 -8.56 -5.31
N PRO A 5 -18.20 -9.50 -4.64
CA PRO A 5 -18.81 -10.22 -3.53
C PRO A 5 -19.19 -9.22 -2.43
N PRO A 6 -20.40 -9.29 -1.85
CA PRO A 6 -20.89 -8.32 -0.86
C PRO A 6 -20.07 -8.28 0.45
N ASN A 7 -19.15 -9.25 0.63
CA ASN A 7 -18.33 -9.41 1.84
C ASN A 7 -16.84 -9.11 1.60
N ALA A 8 -16.50 -8.26 0.63
CA ALA A 8 -15.13 -7.85 0.34
C ALA A 8 -14.95 -6.34 0.51
N ILE A 9 -13.72 -5.88 0.79
CA ILE A 9 -13.41 -4.44 0.91
C ILE A 9 -13.73 -3.68 -0.39
N THR A 10 -13.67 -4.36 -1.54
CA THR A 10 -14.03 -3.82 -2.86
C THR A 10 -15.52 -3.56 -3.03
N ALA A 11 -16.38 -3.98 -2.07
CA ALA A 11 -17.78 -3.57 -2.03
C ALA A 11 -17.92 -2.05 -1.82
N LEU A 12 -16.89 -1.39 -1.27
CA LEU A 12 -16.79 0.06 -1.21
C LEU A 12 -16.43 0.62 -2.60
N PRO A 13 -17.28 1.50 -3.19
CA PRO A 13 -17.00 2.08 -4.50
C PRO A 13 -15.66 2.83 -4.53
N GLY A 14 -14.88 2.60 -5.58
CA GLY A 14 -13.57 3.26 -5.78
C GLY A 14 -12.40 2.60 -5.03
N ILE A 15 -12.66 1.55 -4.23
CA ILE A 15 -11.60 0.69 -3.68
C ILE A 15 -11.36 -0.48 -4.63
N LEU A 16 -10.10 -0.63 -5.04
CA LEU A 16 -9.63 -1.77 -5.81
C LEU A 16 -8.58 -2.53 -5.00
N VAL A 17 -8.44 -3.83 -5.25
CA VAL A 17 -7.40 -4.66 -4.62
C VAL A 17 -6.66 -5.43 -5.70
N GLY A 18 -5.33 -5.41 -5.63
CA GLY A 18 -4.45 -6.20 -6.49
C GLY A 18 -3.50 -7.04 -5.65
N HIS A 19 -3.13 -8.21 -6.18
CA HIS A 19 -2.19 -9.14 -5.56
C HIS A 19 -1.12 -9.53 -6.56
N ALA A 20 0.12 -9.68 -6.10
CA ALA A 20 1.20 -10.34 -6.83
C ALA A 20 1.87 -11.32 -5.86
N SER A 21 2.11 -12.54 -6.32
CA SER A 21 2.63 -13.63 -5.49
C SER A 21 3.79 -14.32 -6.20
N ASP A 22 4.85 -14.60 -5.44
CA ASP A 22 5.91 -15.51 -5.83
C ASP A 22 5.69 -16.83 -5.09
N TYR A 23 5.29 -17.86 -5.84
CA TYR A 23 4.97 -19.18 -5.29
C TYR A 23 6.20 -20.07 -5.10
N ALA A 24 7.39 -19.66 -5.55
CA ALA A 24 8.65 -20.33 -5.25
C ALA A 24 9.21 -19.78 -3.92
N ALA A 25 9.34 -18.46 -3.83
CA ALA A 25 9.81 -17.78 -2.62
C ALA A 25 8.75 -17.66 -1.51
N TRP A 26 7.51 -18.10 -1.77
CA TRP A 26 6.38 -18.07 -0.83
C TRP A 26 6.09 -16.69 -0.22
N THR A 27 6.28 -15.66 -1.03
CA THR A 27 6.09 -14.26 -0.65
C THR A 27 5.19 -13.53 -1.66
N GLY A 28 4.96 -12.24 -1.43
CA GLY A 28 4.20 -11.42 -2.35
C GLY A 28 3.77 -10.09 -1.76
N CYS A 29 2.87 -9.41 -2.46
CA CYS A 29 2.28 -8.17 -1.99
C CYS A 29 0.80 -8.04 -2.36
N THR A 30 0.11 -7.23 -1.56
CA THR A 30 -1.28 -6.83 -1.75
C THR A 30 -1.36 -5.32 -1.71
N VAL A 31 -1.98 -4.73 -2.73
CA VAL A 31 -2.21 -3.29 -2.81
C VAL A 31 -3.71 -3.03 -2.70
N VAL A 32 -4.11 -2.21 -1.74
CA VAL A 32 -5.44 -1.60 -1.69
C VAL A 32 -5.32 -0.23 -2.37
N LEU A 33 -5.90 -0.09 -3.55
CA LEU A 33 -5.86 1.14 -4.34
C LEU A 33 -7.10 1.99 -4.07
N CYS A 34 -6.86 3.29 -3.86
CA CYS A 34 -7.85 4.33 -3.77
C CYS A 34 -7.38 5.53 -4.61
N GLU A 35 -7.32 5.36 -5.93
CA GLU A 35 -6.63 6.29 -6.85
C GLU A 35 -7.12 7.75 -6.78
N ALA A 36 -8.37 7.97 -6.36
CA ALA A 36 -8.93 9.31 -6.14
C ALA A 36 -8.46 9.98 -4.83
N GLY A 37 -7.72 9.26 -3.99
CA GLY A 37 -7.27 9.66 -2.67
C GLY A 37 -8.31 9.36 -1.59
N ALA A 38 -7.93 8.57 -0.59
CA ALA A 38 -8.72 8.34 0.62
C ALA A 38 -8.03 8.95 1.85
N VAL A 39 -8.82 9.43 2.81
CA VAL A 39 -8.30 9.76 4.14
C VAL A 39 -7.88 8.46 4.80
N VAL A 40 -6.68 8.46 5.41
CA VAL A 40 -6.12 7.28 6.07
C VAL A 40 -5.73 7.60 7.50
N GLY A 41 -5.76 6.57 8.34
CA GLY A 41 -5.20 6.54 9.68
C GLY A 41 -4.51 5.20 9.91
N VAL A 42 -3.56 5.15 10.83
CA VAL A 42 -2.83 3.93 11.16
C VAL A 42 -2.67 3.79 12.67
N ASP A 43 -2.82 2.55 13.15
CA ASP A 43 -2.52 2.14 14.52
C ASP A 43 -1.56 0.94 14.46
N VAL A 44 -0.34 1.12 14.97
CA VAL A 44 0.73 0.12 14.96
C VAL A 44 0.94 -0.38 16.37
N ARG A 45 0.49 -1.61 16.63
CA ARG A 45 0.49 -2.20 17.98
C ARG A 45 1.52 -3.30 18.20
N GLY A 46 2.14 -3.80 17.13
CA GLY A 46 3.18 -4.84 17.23
C GLY A 46 4.48 -4.26 17.79
N PRO A 47 5.27 -5.03 18.56
CA PRO A 47 6.51 -4.54 19.17
C PRO A 47 7.68 -4.41 18.19
N ALA A 48 7.58 -5.03 17.00
CA ALA A 48 8.61 -5.01 15.96
C ALA A 48 7.98 -4.62 14.60
N PRO A 49 7.60 -3.36 14.39
CA PRO A 49 6.95 -2.94 13.15
C PRO A 49 7.96 -2.75 12.02
N GLY A 50 7.59 -3.19 10.82
CA GLY A 50 8.18 -2.73 9.57
C GLY A 50 7.15 -1.92 8.81
N THR A 51 7.36 -0.62 8.70
CA THR A 51 6.38 0.30 8.11
C THR A 51 7.03 1.40 7.30
N ARG A 52 6.30 1.93 6.33
CA ARG A 52 6.66 3.13 5.57
C ARG A 52 5.51 4.15 5.62
N GLU A 53 5.87 5.43 5.69
CA GLU A 53 4.95 6.58 5.58
C GLU A 53 3.80 6.61 6.60
N THR A 54 3.98 5.97 7.76
CA THR A 54 2.96 5.97 8.83
C THR A 54 2.82 7.32 9.53
N ASP A 55 3.86 8.15 9.57
CA ASP A 55 3.77 9.51 10.13
C ASP A 55 2.78 10.38 9.34
N LEU A 56 2.69 10.21 8.01
CA LEU A 56 1.73 10.93 7.16
C LEU A 56 0.27 10.51 7.39
N ALA A 57 0.04 9.34 7.99
CA ALA A 57 -1.30 8.90 8.39
C ALA A 57 -1.72 9.47 9.76
N ARG A 58 -0.87 10.26 10.43
CA ARG A 58 -1.24 10.98 11.66
C ARG A 58 -1.90 12.32 11.34
N PRO A 59 -2.96 12.71 12.07
CA PRO A 59 -3.58 14.04 11.91
C PRO A 59 -2.58 15.18 12.07
N GLY A 60 -2.84 16.31 11.40
CA GLY A 60 -2.04 17.54 11.52
C GLY A 60 -0.88 17.67 10.54
N HIS A 61 -0.69 16.71 9.63
CA HIS A 61 0.26 16.80 8.53
C HIS A 61 -0.36 17.43 7.28
N LEU A 62 0.51 17.91 6.38
CA LEU A 62 0.12 18.60 5.15
C LEU A 62 -0.68 17.71 4.17
N VAL A 63 -0.36 16.41 4.14
CA VAL A 63 -0.95 15.50 3.16
C VAL A 63 -2.07 14.70 3.82
N GLU A 64 -3.30 14.92 3.37
CA GLU A 64 -4.50 14.37 4.00
C GLU A 64 -4.98 13.05 3.37
N ARG A 65 -4.44 12.67 2.20
CA ARG A 65 -4.96 11.57 1.39
C ARG A 65 -3.86 10.66 0.84
N ALA A 66 -4.00 9.36 1.10
CA ALA A 66 -3.22 8.32 0.45
C ALA A 66 -3.91 7.83 -0.82
N GLN A 67 -3.13 7.39 -1.81
CA GLN A 67 -3.64 6.83 -3.07
C GLN A 67 -3.65 5.30 -3.06
N ALA A 68 -2.89 4.70 -2.14
CA ALA A 68 -2.86 3.27 -1.92
C ALA A 68 -2.39 2.93 -0.51
N VAL A 69 -2.66 1.70 -0.07
CA VAL A 69 -1.99 1.06 1.06
C VAL A 69 -1.38 -0.24 0.57
N LEU A 70 -0.13 -0.51 0.95
CA LEU A 70 0.59 -1.72 0.58
C LEU A 70 0.79 -2.64 1.79
N LEU A 71 0.52 -3.92 1.60
CA LEU A 71 0.92 -5.01 2.49
C LEU A 71 1.88 -5.91 1.72
N ALA A 72 3.05 -6.23 2.28
CA ALA A 72 4.03 -7.08 1.61
C ALA A 72 4.69 -8.08 2.56
N GLY A 73 5.11 -9.21 2.01
CA GLY A 73 6.10 -10.08 2.62
C GLY A 73 7.52 -9.50 2.48
N GLY A 74 8.54 -10.31 2.74
CA GLY A 74 9.96 -9.96 2.62
C GLY A 74 10.55 -9.22 3.82
N SER A 75 9.84 -9.15 4.96
CA SER A 75 10.25 -8.35 6.12
C SER A 75 10.58 -6.90 5.70
N ALA A 76 11.55 -6.24 6.35
CA ALA A 76 11.95 -4.88 6.04
C ALA A 76 12.35 -4.66 4.56
N PHE A 77 12.87 -5.68 3.87
CA PHE A 77 13.20 -5.60 2.44
C PHE A 77 11.95 -5.40 1.57
N GLY A 78 10.81 -5.97 2.00
CA GLY A 78 9.51 -5.84 1.35
C GLY A 78 9.00 -4.42 1.20
N LEU A 79 9.49 -3.47 2.01
CA LEU A 79 9.13 -2.06 1.89
C LEU A 79 9.50 -1.46 0.53
N ALA A 80 10.48 -2.04 -0.18
CA ALA A 80 10.82 -1.64 -1.55
C ALA A 80 9.69 -1.85 -2.56
N ALA A 81 8.74 -2.76 -2.29
CA ALA A 81 7.57 -2.93 -3.15
C ALA A 81 6.69 -1.67 -3.23
N ALA A 82 6.78 -0.77 -2.24
CA ALA A 82 6.07 0.52 -2.25
C ALA A 82 6.51 1.41 -3.41
N ASP A 83 7.79 1.34 -3.82
CA ASP A 83 8.32 2.16 -4.89
C ASP A 83 7.67 1.81 -6.24
N GLY A 84 7.38 0.53 -6.49
CA GLY A 84 6.64 0.10 -7.67
C GLY A 84 5.20 0.65 -7.70
N VAL A 85 4.54 0.69 -6.54
CA VAL A 85 3.19 1.29 -6.41
C VAL A 85 3.25 2.81 -6.64
N MET A 86 4.27 3.49 -6.10
CA MET A 86 4.47 4.91 -6.35
C MET A 86 4.70 5.19 -7.84
N GLN A 87 5.59 4.46 -8.51
CA GLN A 87 5.83 4.63 -9.95
C GLN A 87 4.55 4.43 -10.78
N TYR A 88 3.75 3.41 -10.44
CA TYR A 88 2.46 3.14 -11.07
C TYR A 88 1.48 4.33 -10.94
N LEU A 89 1.41 4.94 -9.76
CA LEU A 89 0.50 6.04 -9.45
C LEU A 89 0.99 7.38 -10.03
N GLU A 90 2.29 7.66 -9.92
CA GLU A 90 2.93 8.86 -10.48
C GLU A 90 2.75 8.91 -12.00
N GLY A 91 2.99 7.80 -12.70
CA GLY A 91 2.77 7.68 -14.15
C GLY A 91 1.32 7.93 -14.59
N ARG A 92 0.35 7.88 -13.65
CA ARG A 92 -1.06 8.21 -13.87
C ARG A 92 -1.47 9.57 -13.31
N GLY A 93 -0.50 10.37 -12.83
CA GLY A 93 -0.76 11.66 -12.19
C GLY A 93 -1.60 11.55 -10.91
N LYS A 94 -1.51 10.43 -10.20
CA LYS A 94 -2.23 10.18 -8.94
C LYS A 94 -1.30 10.40 -7.76
N GLY A 95 -1.52 11.47 -7.00
CA GLY A 95 -0.68 11.80 -5.86
C GLY A 95 -0.91 13.22 -5.35
N TYR A 96 -0.20 13.57 -4.28
CA TYR A 96 -0.10 14.93 -3.80
C TYR A 96 0.63 15.80 -4.83
N ARG A 97 0.11 17.00 -5.11
CA ARG A 97 0.73 17.93 -6.06
C ARG A 97 1.76 18.82 -5.34
N ALA A 98 3.04 18.47 -5.47
CA ALA A 98 4.15 19.26 -4.96
C ALA A 98 4.71 20.17 -6.07
N GLY A 99 4.02 21.28 -6.32
CA GLY A 99 4.33 22.17 -7.45
C GLY A 99 4.09 21.48 -8.79
N ARG A 100 5.17 21.19 -9.52
CA ARG A 100 5.10 20.47 -10.82
C ARG A 100 5.19 18.96 -10.67
N ALA A 101 5.60 18.46 -9.50
CA ALA A 101 5.74 17.03 -9.23
C ALA A 101 4.43 16.45 -8.70
N VAL A 102 4.19 15.17 -8.97
CA VAL A 102 3.15 14.36 -8.35
C VAL A 102 3.83 13.37 -7.42
N VAL A 103 3.49 13.42 -6.14
CA VAL A 103 4.06 12.56 -5.10
C VAL A 103 2.95 11.64 -4.60
N PRO A 104 2.88 10.38 -5.06
CA PRO A 104 1.95 9.40 -4.52
C PRO A 104 2.26 9.13 -3.04
N ILE A 105 1.22 8.96 -2.25
CA ILE A 105 1.33 8.63 -0.82
C ILE A 105 0.87 7.19 -0.65
N VAL A 106 1.81 6.33 -0.26
CA VAL A 106 1.62 4.88 -0.19
C VAL A 106 2.13 4.36 1.16
N PRO A 107 1.35 4.51 2.25
CA PRO A 107 1.67 3.85 3.50
C PRO A 107 1.78 2.34 3.29
N ALA A 108 2.80 1.74 3.90
CA ALA A 108 3.04 0.31 3.76
C ALA A 108 3.33 -0.35 5.11
N ALA A 109 2.97 -1.62 5.22
CA ALA A 109 3.34 -2.49 6.32
C ALA A 109 3.82 -3.84 5.77
N ILE A 110 4.77 -4.45 6.48
CA ILE A 110 5.33 -5.75 6.09
C ILE A 110 5.07 -6.83 7.12
N LEU A 111 5.23 -8.09 6.68
CA LEU A 111 5.32 -9.25 7.54
C LEU A 111 6.64 -9.99 7.31
N PHE A 112 7.02 -10.85 8.25
CA PHE A 112 8.17 -11.72 8.14
C PHE A 112 7.75 -13.07 7.54
N ASP A 113 8.33 -13.41 6.40
CA ASP A 113 8.17 -14.69 5.68
C ASP A 113 9.51 -15.13 5.05
N LEU A 114 10.65 -14.63 5.55
CA LEU A 114 11.99 -14.94 5.03
C LEU A 114 12.47 -16.37 5.38
N ASP A 115 11.69 -17.10 6.19
CA ASP A 115 12.00 -18.47 6.61
C ASP A 115 11.15 -19.53 5.88
N VAL A 116 10.38 -19.11 4.87
CA VAL A 116 9.56 -19.99 4.02
C VAL A 116 9.92 -19.80 2.55
N GLY A 117 9.67 -20.83 1.73
CA GLY A 117 10.04 -20.81 0.31
C GLY A 117 11.54 -21.01 0.06
N ASP A 118 11.99 -20.63 -1.13
CA ASP A 118 13.39 -20.75 -1.59
C ASP A 118 14.14 -19.41 -1.69
N GLY A 119 13.56 -18.33 -1.14
CA GLY A 119 14.06 -16.96 -1.18
C GLY A 119 14.83 -16.50 0.05
#